data_AF-A0A0G1NQ41-F1
#
_entry.id   AF-A0A0G1NQ41-F1
#
_cell.length_a   1.000
_cell.length_b   1.000
_cell.length_c   1.000
_cell.angle_alpha   90.00
_cell.angle_beta   90.00
_cell.angle_gamma   90.00
#
_symmetry.space_group_name_H-M   'P 1'
#
loop_
_entity.id
_entity.type
_entity.pdbx_description
1 polymer ?
#
loop_
_entity_poly.entity_id
_entity_poly.type
_entity_poly.pdbx_seq_one_letter_code
_entity_poly.pdbx_strand_id
1 'polypeptide(L)'
;MEERTVLVGERWKEPKAVLMLAGILLVGAVVITALVRERIVSPRENQVTVTGQGKVAYQPDIAVVTLGVQIDKAQTAESALNQLNEKINKVVESVVATGVKRENIQTQNYSVYPQYDFVEGRSVQSGYNAAQQLSIKVENIQEDKDAVSAVIAEAGKAGTNQVNGISFDVSSVSDLRQQARILAVADAKAKAAELSQVTGTRLGKIVGWYENVLGSPEPRPVFSSLGYGGDAKESSANVPTGTQEIVVEMGLNYEVK
;
A
#
# COMPACT_ATOMS: atom_id res chain seq x y z
N MET A 1 56.71 -30.66 71.80
CA MET A 1 56.14 -31.88 71.19
C MET A 1 54.64 -31.80 71.35
N GLU A 2 53.93 -31.54 70.26
CA GLU A 2 52.59 -32.08 69.96
C GLU A 2 52.21 -31.57 68.56
N GLU A 3 52.39 -32.43 67.56
CA GLU A 3 51.87 -32.24 66.21
C GLU A 3 50.34 -32.42 66.24
N ARG A 4 49.59 -31.37 65.92
CA ARG A 4 48.20 -31.51 65.46
C ARG A 4 48.21 -31.64 63.94
N THR A 5 48.28 -32.88 63.47
CA THR A 5 47.97 -33.26 62.09
C THR A 5 46.50 -32.95 61.81
N VAL A 6 46.24 -31.83 61.12
CA VAL A 6 44.90 -31.51 60.61
C VAL A 6 44.62 -32.44 59.43
N LEU A 7 43.75 -33.43 59.65
CA LEU A 7 43.21 -34.32 58.64
C LEU A 7 42.40 -33.52 57.60
N VAL A 8 43.07 -33.10 56.53
CA VAL A 8 42.39 -32.55 55.33
C VAL A 8 41.93 -33.69 54.39
N GLY A 9 42.18 -34.95 54.74
CA GLY A 9 42.17 -36.08 53.81
C GLY A 9 40.82 -36.74 53.43
N GLU A 10 39.70 -36.54 54.14
CA GLU A 10 38.53 -37.44 53.92
C GLU A 10 37.14 -36.78 53.82
N ARG A 11 37.03 -35.45 53.85
CA ARG A 11 35.72 -34.76 53.73
C ARG A 11 35.00 -34.95 52.39
N TRP A 12 35.66 -35.53 51.38
CA TRP A 12 35.11 -35.76 50.05
C TRP A 12 34.35 -37.10 49.93
N LYS A 13 34.50 -38.01 50.90
CA LYS A 13 33.78 -39.29 50.94
C LYS A 13 32.36 -39.16 51.52
N GLU A 14 32.01 -38.03 52.11
CA GLU A 14 30.67 -37.80 52.62
C GLU A 14 29.69 -37.49 51.48
N PRO A 15 28.54 -38.18 51.40
CA PRO A 15 27.56 -37.98 50.32
C PRO A 15 27.06 -36.53 50.25
N LYS A 16 27.08 -35.80 51.37
CA LYS A 16 26.70 -34.38 51.45
C LYS A 16 27.69 -33.46 50.71
N ALA A 17 28.99 -33.75 50.75
CA ALA A 17 30.01 -32.96 50.06
C ALA A 17 29.91 -33.14 48.54
N VAL A 18 29.65 -34.37 48.08
CA VAL A 18 29.41 -34.69 46.68
C VAL A 18 28.15 -33.99 46.15
N LEU A 19 27.06 -33.99 46.94
CA LEU A 19 25.81 -33.30 46.58
C LEU A 19 25.98 -31.77 46.52
N MET A 20 26.75 -31.16 47.42
CA MET A 20 27.06 -29.73 47.35
C MET A 20 27.87 -29.37 46.10
N LEU A 21 28.91 -30.16 45.78
CA LEU A 21 29.71 -29.94 44.58
C LEU A 21 28.88 -30.09 43.30
N ALA A 22 28.03 -31.12 43.23
CA ALA A 22 27.10 -31.30 42.11
C ALA A 22 26.11 -30.13 41.99
N GLY A 23 25.60 -29.63 43.13
CA GLY A 23 24.75 -28.44 43.17
C GLY A 23 25.46 -27.18 42.64
N ILE A 24 26.70 -26.93 43.05
CA ILE A 24 27.50 -25.80 42.58
C ILE A 24 27.79 -25.92 41.08
N LEU A 25 28.11 -27.12 40.58
CA LEU A 25 28.32 -27.37 39.16
C LEU A 25 27.05 -27.15 38.33
N LEU A 26 25.89 -27.59 38.83
CA LEU A 26 24.60 -27.36 38.17
C LEU A 26 24.25 -25.87 38.12
N VAL A 27 24.41 -25.15 39.23
CA VAL A 27 24.20 -23.69 39.27
C VAL A 27 25.18 -22.99 38.33
N GLY A 28 26.46 -23.39 38.32
CA GLY A 28 27.48 -22.87 37.41
C GLY A 28 27.10 -23.09 35.94
N ALA A 29 26.64 -24.29 35.58
CA ALA A 29 26.20 -24.62 34.22
C ALA A 29 24.97 -23.78 33.79
N VAL A 30 24.01 -23.57 34.69
CA VAL A 30 22.84 -22.70 34.42
C VAL A 30 23.26 -21.25 34.22
N VAL A 31 24.17 -20.72 35.06
CA VAL A 31 24.69 -19.35 34.93
C VAL A 31 25.48 -19.17 33.62
N ILE A 32 26.36 -20.11 33.28
CA ILE A 32 27.10 -20.08 32.01
C ILE A 32 26.13 -20.12 30.83
N THR A 33 25.12 -21.00 30.87
CA THR A 33 24.12 -21.10 29.80
C THR A 33 23.30 -19.81 29.67
N ALA A 34 22.94 -19.16 30.78
CA ALA A 34 22.23 -17.88 30.77
C ALA A 34 23.07 -16.75 30.14
N LEU A 35 24.35 -16.65 30.51
CA LEU A 35 25.28 -15.64 29.96
C LEU A 35 25.58 -15.87 28.48
N VAL A 36 25.73 -17.13 28.06
CA VAL A 36 25.93 -17.50 26.65
C VAL A 36 24.66 -17.23 25.85
N ARG A 37 23.48 -17.55 26.40
CA ARG A 37 22.19 -17.26 25.77
C ARG A 37 21.99 -15.77 25.56
N GLU A 38 22.32 -14.93 26.54
CA GLU A 38 22.21 -13.46 26.40
C GLU A 38 23.08 -12.93 25.25
N ARG A 39 24.29 -13.46 25.09
CA ARG A 39 25.21 -13.11 23.97
C ARG A 39 24.72 -13.57 22.59
N ILE A 40 24.07 -14.72 22.52
CA ILE A 40 23.59 -15.31 21.26
C ILE A 40 22.23 -14.73 20.84
N VAL A 41 21.35 -14.47 21.82
CA VAL A 41 19.97 -14.01 21.58
C VAL A 41 19.90 -12.49 21.42
N SER A 42 20.79 -11.76 22.09
CA SER A 42 20.88 -10.29 22.00
C SER A 42 22.30 -9.87 21.59
N PRO A 43 22.78 -10.21 20.38
CA PRO A 43 24.01 -9.63 19.87
C PRO A 43 23.86 -8.11 19.93
N ARG A 44 24.82 -7.41 20.56
CA ARG A 44 24.89 -5.95 20.48
C ARG A 44 24.86 -5.60 19.01
N GLU A 45 23.79 -4.98 18.55
CA GLU A 45 23.68 -4.51 17.17
C GLU A 45 24.69 -3.37 17.03
N ASN A 46 25.93 -3.72 16.70
CA ASN A 46 26.93 -2.79 16.21
C ASN A 46 26.53 -2.39 14.79
N GLN A 47 25.35 -1.79 14.67
CA GLN A 47 24.77 -1.40 13.40
C GLN A 47 24.15 -0.02 13.50
N VAL A 48 24.24 0.72 12.41
CA VAL A 48 23.50 1.97 12.22
C VAL A 48 22.66 1.81 10.96
N THR A 49 21.38 2.11 11.10
CA THR A 49 20.46 2.20 9.97
C THR A 49 20.35 3.64 9.51
N VAL A 50 20.56 3.88 8.22
CA VAL A 50 20.33 5.18 7.59
C VAL A 50 19.27 5.04 6.52
N THR A 51 18.23 5.85 6.61
CA THR A 51 17.17 5.91 5.60
C THR A 51 17.42 7.04 4.61
N GLY A 52 17.22 6.73 3.33
CA GLY A 52 17.25 7.68 2.24
C GLY A 52 15.96 7.66 1.44
N GLN A 53 15.64 8.79 0.83
CA GLN A 53 14.43 8.95 0.02
C GLN A 53 14.80 9.27 -1.42
N GLY A 54 14.12 8.61 -2.34
CA GLY A 54 14.23 8.85 -3.77
C GLY A 54 12.88 9.27 -4.31
N LYS A 55 12.88 10.36 -5.06
CA LYS A 55 11.67 10.94 -5.66
C LYS A 55 11.84 11.03 -7.16
N VAL A 56 10.83 10.57 -7.89
CA VAL A 56 10.78 10.68 -9.34
C VAL A 56 9.46 11.29 -9.73
N ALA A 57 9.53 12.46 -10.34
CA ALA A 57 8.39 13.15 -10.90
C ALA A 57 8.00 12.52 -12.25
N TYR A 58 6.70 12.39 -12.51
CA TYR A 58 6.18 11.89 -13.77
C TYR A 58 4.87 12.58 -14.15
N GLN A 59 4.56 12.56 -15.44
CA GLN A 59 3.25 12.94 -15.94
C GLN A 59 2.45 11.66 -16.20
N PRO A 60 1.21 11.55 -15.70
CA PRO A 60 0.35 10.40 -16.00
C PRO A 60 0.09 10.28 -17.51
N ASP A 61 0.15 9.08 -18.05
CA ASP A 61 -0.22 8.74 -19.44
C ASP A 61 -1.45 7.83 -19.52
N ILE A 62 -1.98 7.41 -18.37
CA ILE A 62 -3.18 6.60 -18.24
C ILE A 62 -4.18 7.32 -17.34
N ALA A 63 -5.46 7.26 -17.71
CA ALA A 63 -6.57 7.56 -16.83
C ALA A 63 -7.42 6.31 -16.64
N VAL A 64 -7.89 6.06 -15.42
CA VAL A 64 -8.87 5.03 -15.13
C VAL A 64 -10.16 5.73 -14.71
N VAL A 65 -11.20 5.53 -15.53
CA VAL A 65 -12.54 6.10 -15.31
C VAL A 65 -13.44 5.01 -14.77
N THR A 66 -14.06 5.26 -13.61
CA THR A 66 -15.05 4.33 -13.04
C THR A 66 -16.45 4.84 -13.31
N LEU A 67 -17.16 4.15 -14.19
CA LEU A 67 -18.54 4.44 -14.58
C LEU A 67 -19.48 3.35 -14.09
N GLY A 68 -20.76 3.67 -13.92
CA GLY A 68 -21.75 2.68 -13.49
C GLY A 68 -23.13 2.90 -14.08
N VAL A 69 -23.88 1.80 -14.13
CA VAL A 69 -25.30 1.78 -14.45
C VAL A 69 -26.05 1.23 -13.25
N GLN A 70 -27.03 2.00 -12.79
CA GLN A 70 -28.00 1.63 -11.78
C GLN A 70 -29.38 1.52 -12.42
N ILE A 71 -30.07 0.41 -12.18
CA ILE A 71 -31.49 0.22 -12.44
C ILE A 71 -32.19 0.26 -11.08
N ASP A 72 -33.21 1.10 -10.96
CA ASP A 72 -33.98 1.22 -9.73
C ASP A 72 -35.42 0.76 -9.94
N LYS A 73 -35.98 0.11 -8.90
CA LYS A 73 -37.40 -0.27 -8.82
C LYS A 73 -37.92 -1.07 -10.02
N ALA A 74 -37.10 -1.97 -10.57
CA ALA A 74 -37.58 -2.93 -11.56
C ALA A 74 -38.57 -3.92 -10.91
N GLN A 75 -39.58 -4.36 -11.67
CA GLN A 75 -40.66 -5.21 -11.16
C GLN A 75 -40.16 -6.56 -10.64
N THR A 76 -39.14 -7.14 -11.29
CA THR A 76 -38.52 -8.41 -10.92
C THR A 76 -37.00 -8.28 -10.98
N ALA A 77 -36.29 -9.15 -10.23
CA ALA A 77 -34.84 -9.21 -10.30
C ALA A 77 -34.34 -9.50 -11.73
N GLU A 78 -35.03 -10.40 -12.45
CA GLU A 78 -34.71 -10.72 -13.84
C GLU A 78 -34.86 -9.51 -14.77
N SER A 79 -35.95 -8.74 -14.62
CA SER A 79 -36.14 -7.50 -15.38
C SER A 79 -35.05 -6.48 -15.07
N ALA A 80 -34.64 -6.36 -13.80
CA ALA A 80 -33.54 -5.48 -13.38
C ALA A 80 -32.24 -5.85 -14.08
N LEU A 81 -31.89 -7.15 -14.07
CA LEU A 81 -30.67 -7.66 -14.70
C LEU A 81 -30.68 -7.53 -16.22
N ASN A 82 -31.81 -7.80 -16.87
CA ASN A 82 -31.92 -7.67 -18.34
C ASN A 82 -31.75 -6.22 -18.77
N GLN A 83 -32.39 -5.27 -18.08
CA GLN A 83 -32.22 -3.84 -18.34
C GLN A 83 -30.78 -3.37 -18.06
N LEU A 84 -30.17 -3.86 -16.98
CA LEU A 84 -28.78 -3.56 -16.64
C LEU A 84 -27.83 -4.04 -17.74
N ASN A 85 -27.95 -5.30 -18.15
CA ASN A 85 -27.11 -5.91 -19.18
C ASN A 85 -27.25 -5.20 -20.53
N GLU A 86 -28.47 -4.84 -20.93
CA GLU A 86 -28.70 -4.09 -22.17
C GLU A 86 -27.98 -2.73 -22.14
N LYS A 87 -28.13 -1.97 -21.05
CA LYS A 87 -27.48 -0.66 -20.89
C LYS A 87 -25.96 -0.79 -20.82
N ILE A 88 -25.44 -1.74 -20.04
CA ILE A 88 -24.00 -1.98 -19.92
C ILE A 88 -23.41 -2.33 -21.29
N ASN A 89 -24.06 -3.18 -22.09
CA ASN A 89 -23.57 -3.50 -23.43
C ASN A 89 -23.51 -2.25 -24.31
N LYS A 90 -24.55 -1.40 -24.30
CA LYS A 90 -24.53 -0.12 -25.03
C LYS A 90 -23.40 0.79 -24.57
N VAL A 91 -23.17 0.89 -23.26
CA VAL A 91 -22.07 1.67 -22.68
C VAL A 91 -20.72 1.12 -23.17
N VAL A 92 -20.49 -0.19 -23.08
CA VAL A 92 -19.24 -0.81 -23.55
C VAL A 92 -19.00 -0.53 -25.03
N GLU A 93 -20.00 -0.71 -25.90
CA GLU A 93 -19.84 -0.43 -27.33
C GLU A 93 -19.59 1.06 -27.60
N SER A 94 -20.26 1.98 -26.88
CA SER A 94 -20.02 3.42 -27.01
C SER A 94 -18.60 3.82 -26.60
N VAL A 95 -18.07 3.22 -25.53
CA VAL A 95 -16.71 3.46 -25.05
C VAL A 95 -15.70 2.89 -26.04
N VAL A 96 -15.93 1.70 -26.59
CA VAL A 96 -15.06 1.13 -27.64
C VAL A 96 -15.03 2.03 -28.88
N ALA A 97 -16.15 2.65 -29.25
CA ALA A 97 -16.21 3.59 -30.36
C ALA A 97 -15.36 4.86 -30.16
N THR A 98 -15.01 5.21 -28.92
CA THR A 98 -14.05 6.30 -28.62
C THR A 98 -12.59 5.91 -28.83
N GLY A 99 -12.30 4.65 -29.18
CA GLY A 99 -10.94 4.15 -29.40
C GLY A 99 -10.36 3.36 -28.22
N VAL A 100 -11.09 3.25 -27.11
CA VAL A 100 -10.69 2.40 -25.98
C VAL A 100 -10.78 0.93 -26.38
N LYS A 101 -9.69 0.18 -26.17
CA LYS A 101 -9.68 -1.27 -26.45
C LYS A 101 -10.61 -2.00 -25.48
N ARG A 102 -11.29 -3.05 -25.97
CA ARG A 102 -12.20 -3.85 -25.12
C ARG A 102 -11.50 -4.49 -23.92
N GLU A 103 -10.22 -4.86 -24.06
CA GLU A 103 -9.38 -5.40 -22.97
C GLU A 103 -9.10 -4.39 -21.84
N ASN A 104 -9.26 -3.09 -22.12
CA ASN A 104 -9.10 -2.01 -21.16
C ASN A 104 -10.42 -1.68 -20.42
N ILE A 105 -11.50 -2.43 -20.67
CA ILE A 105 -12.80 -2.27 -20.01
C ILE A 105 -13.03 -3.48 -19.11
N GLN A 106 -13.05 -3.25 -17.80
CA GLN A 106 -13.21 -4.30 -16.80
C GLN A 106 -14.50 -4.11 -16.01
N THR A 107 -15.29 -5.18 -15.90
CA THR A 107 -16.47 -5.19 -15.03
C THR A 107 -16.07 -5.20 -13.57
N GLN A 108 -16.72 -4.36 -12.77
CA GLN A 108 -16.61 -4.29 -11.32
C GLN A 108 -18.01 -4.26 -10.69
N ASN A 109 -18.13 -4.73 -9.46
CA ASN A 109 -19.33 -4.53 -8.62
C ASN A 109 -20.68 -4.83 -9.31
N TYR A 110 -20.92 -6.09 -9.68
CA TYR A 110 -22.20 -6.55 -10.22
C TYR A 110 -23.13 -6.99 -9.09
N SER A 111 -24.32 -6.40 -8.97
CA SER A 111 -25.23 -6.70 -7.87
C SER A 111 -26.70 -6.53 -8.25
N VAL A 112 -27.57 -7.27 -7.56
CA VAL A 112 -29.03 -7.12 -7.61
C VAL A 112 -29.60 -7.36 -6.21
N TYR A 113 -30.49 -6.51 -5.75
CA TYR A 113 -31.10 -6.60 -4.43
C TYR A 113 -32.52 -6.04 -4.41
N PRO A 114 -33.41 -6.53 -3.54
CA PRO A 114 -34.75 -5.98 -3.39
C PRO A 114 -34.69 -4.53 -2.90
N GLN A 115 -35.55 -3.69 -3.46
CA GLN A 115 -35.77 -2.31 -3.05
C GLN A 115 -37.02 -2.23 -2.19
N TYR A 116 -36.96 -1.45 -1.11
CA TYR A 116 -38.06 -1.26 -0.18
C TYR A 116 -38.42 0.22 -0.07
N ASP A 117 -39.72 0.52 -0.12
CA ASP A 117 -40.27 1.83 0.19
C ASP A 117 -40.83 1.82 1.61
N PHE A 118 -40.69 2.94 2.32
CA PHE A 118 -41.25 3.11 3.65
C PHE A 118 -42.61 3.79 3.55
N VAL A 119 -43.68 3.03 3.80
CA VAL A 119 -45.08 3.49 3.67
C VAL A 119 -45.79 3.24 5.00
N GLU A 120 -46.33 4.30 5.61
CA GLU A 120 -47.10 4.23 6.87
C GLU A 120 -46.39 3.46 7.99
N GLY A 121 -45.09 3.69 8.19
CA GLY A 121 -44.33 3.03 9.25
C GLY A 121 -43.90 1.58 8.94
N ARG A 122 -44.18 1.08 7.73
CA ARG A 122 -43.83 -0.28 7.30
C ARG A 122 -42.90 -0.28 6.10
N SER A 123 -41.95 -1.21 6.10
CA SER A 123 -41.10 -1.49 4.94
C SER A 123 -41.87 -2.41 3.98
N VAL A 124 -42.13 -1.92 2.77
CA VAL A 124 -42.83 -2.66 1.73
C VAL A 124 -41.91 -2.79 0.52
N GLN A 125 -41.72 -4.01 0.03
CA GLN A 125 -40.90 -4.22 -1.15
C GLN A 125 -41.53 -3.51 -2.35
N SER A 126 -40.78 -2.60 -2.97
CA SER A 126 -41.21 -1.75 -4.06
C SER A 126 -40.59 -2.12 -5.41
N GLY A 127 -39.65 -3.07 -5.42
CA GLY A 127 -39.07 -3.63 -6.64
C GLY A 127 -37.71 -4.26 -6.40
N TYR A 128 -36.86 -4.19 -7.41
CA TYR A 128 -35.46 -4.62 -7.38
C TYR A 128 -34.57 -3.54 -7.97
N ASN A 129 -33.43 -3.36 -7.32
CA ASN A 129 -32.34 -2.53 -7.80
C ASN A 129 -31.24 -3.44 -8.35
N ALA A 130 -30.60 -3.02 -9.44
CA ALA A 130 -29.45 -3.71 -10.00
C ALA A 130 -28.37 -2.70 -10.38
N ALA A 131 -27.12 -3.03 -10.09
CA ALA A 131 -25.99 -2.13 -10.31
C ALA A 131 -24.83 -2.90 -10.94
N GLN A 132 -24.12 -2.25 -11.86
CA GLN A 132 -22.82 -2.70 -12.34
C GLN A 132 -21.91 -1.49 -12.56
N GLN A 133 -20.63 -1.64 -12.22
CA GLN A 133 -19.59 -0.67 -12.50
C GLN A 133 -18.65 -1.20 -13.59
N LEU A 134 -18.03 -0.29 -14.32
CA LEU A 134 -17.01 -0.52 -15.31
C LEU A 134 -15.79 0.34 -14.95
N SER A 135 -14.62 -0.30 -14.87
CA SER A 135 -13.33 0.37 -14.82
C SER A 135 -12.79 0.43 -16.23
N ILE A 136 -12.59 1.65 -16.74
CA ILE A 136 -12.20 1.91 -18.11
C ILE A 136 -10.83 2.56 -18.11
N LYS A 137 -9.83 1.84 -18.63
CA LYS A 137 -8.47 2.35 -18.79
C LYS A 137 -8.34 3.09 -20.14
N VAL A 138 -8.11 4.39 -20.06
CA VAL A 138 -7.81 5.27 -21.19
C VAL A 138 -6.30 5.47 -21.24
N GLU A 139 -5.66 5.07 -22.34
CA GLU A 139 -4.22 5.17 -22.55
C GLU A 139 -3.88 6.45 -23.34
N ASN A 140 -2.61 6.87 -23.29
CA ASN A 140 -2.05 7.99 -24.05
C ASN A 140 -2.79 9.34 -23.83
N ILE A 141 -3.26 9.60 -22.62
CA ILE A 141 -4.01 10.83 -22.28
C ILE A 141 -3.17 12.13 -22.45
N GLN A 142 -1.86 12.00 -22.62
CA GLN A 142 -0.96 13.11 -22.92
C GLN A 142 -1.05 13.56 -24.38
N GLU A 143 -1.31 12.61 -25.28
CA GLU A 143 -1.44 12.84 -26.73
C GLU A 143 -2.85 13.32 -27.06
N ASP A 144 -3.86 12.69 -26.45
CA ASP A 144 -5.26 13.08 -26.56
C ASP A 144 -5.82 13.50 -25.19
N LYS A 145 -5.83 14.82 -24.97
CA LYS A 145 -6.31 15.42 -23.71
C LYS A 145 -7.83 15.32 -23.55
N ASP A 146 -8.55 15.13 -24.65
CA ASP A 146 -10.01 15.09 -24.65
C ASP A 146 -10.54 13.65 -24.55
N ALA A 147 -9.69 12.63 -24.76
CA ALA A 147 -10.04 11.20 -24.70
C ALA A 147 -10.88 10.82 -23.47
N VAL A 148 -10.47 11.28 -22.28
CA VAL A 148 -11.21 10.99 -21.03
C VAL A 148 -12.60 11.62 -21.06
N SER A 149 -12.71 12.88 -21.51
CA SER A 149 -13.99 13.58 -21.60
C SER A 149 -14.92 12.95 -22.64
N ALA A 150 -14.36 12.49 -23.77
CA ALA A 150 -15.10 11.78 -24.82
C ALA A 150 -15.67 10.45 -24.30
N VAL A 151 -14.87 9.65 -23.58
CA VAL A 151 -15.33 8.41 -22.93
C VAL A 151 -16.51 8.66 -21.99
N ILE A 152 -16.41 9.68 -21.12
CA ILE A 152 -17.48 10.01 -20.17
C ILE A 152 -18.74 10.48 -20.91
N ALA A 153 -18.60 11.33 -21.92
CA ALA A 153 -19.71 11.87 -22.68
C ALA A 153 -20.46 10.77 -23.46
N GLU A 154 -19.75 9.89 -24.16
CA GLU A 154 -20.35 8.80 -24.93
C GLU A 154 -21.00 7.74 -24.02
N ALA A 155 -20.35 7.38 -22.92
CA ALA A 155 -20.95 6.48 -21.93
C ALA A 155 -22.22 7.08 -21.29
N GLY A 156 -22.22 8.39 -21.01
CA GLY A 156 -23.39 9.12 -20.52
C GLY A 156 -24.56 9.06 -21.51
N LYS A 157 -24.31 9.30 -22.80
CA LYS A 157 -25.32 9.15 -23.86
C LYS A 157 -25.84 7.71 -23.97
N ALA A 158 -24.99 6.72 -23.71
CA ALA A 158 -25.32 5.30 -23.77
C ALA A 158 -26.06 4.76 -22.54
N GLY A 159 -26.19 5.56 -21.47
CA GLY A 159 -27.04 5.24 -20.32
C GLY A 159 -26.32 5.01 -18.99
N THR A 160 -25.03 5.34 -18.90
CA THR A 160 -24.34 5.50 -17.61
C THR A 160 -25.03 6.57 -16.78
N ASN A 161 -25.30 6.27 -15.50
CA ASN A 161 -25.92 7.20 -14.55
C ASN A 161 -25.14 7.32 -13.23
N GLN A 162 -23.96 6.68 -13.16
CA GLN A 162 -23.00 6.84 -12.07
C GLN A 162 -21.63 7.17 -12.65
N VAL A 163 -21.02 8.24 -12.15
CA VAL A 163 -19.60 8.57 -12.40
C VAL A 163 -18.93 8.56 -11.03
N ASN A 164 -18.17 7.50 -10.75
CA ASN A 164 -17.66 7.24 -9.40
C ASN A 164 -16.26 7.80 -9.16
N GLY A 165 -15.56 8.22 -10.22
CA GLY A 165 -14.27 8.88 -10.12
C GLY A 165 -13.40 8.71 -11.36
N ILE A 166 -12.32 9.48 -11.38
CA ILE A 166 -11.25 9.39 -12.36
C ILE A 166 -9.95 9.33 -11.55
N SER A 167 -9.12 8.33 -11.81
CA SER A 167 -7.75 8.26 -11.29
C SER A 167 -6.76 8.31 -12.45
N PHE A 168 -5.52 8.69 -12.14
CA PHE A 168 -4.45 8.85 -13.12
C PHE A 168 -3.28 7.98 -12.74
N ASP A 169 -2.67 7.34 -13.72
CA ASP A 169 -1.55 6.42 -13.55
C ASP A 169 -0.54 6.56 -14.70
N VAL A 170 0.56 5.82 -14.61
CA VAL A 170 1.63 5.81 -15.59
C VAL A 170 1.97 4.38 -16.03
N SER A 171 2.11 4.18 -17.34
CA SER A 171 2.39 2.88 -17.94
C SER A 171 3.74 2.30 -17.47
N SER A 172 4.71 3.17 -17.18
CA SER A 172 6.07 2.82 -16.78
C SER A 172 6.34 2.89 -15.27
N VAL A 173 5.32 2.60 -14.43
CA VAL A 173 5.43 2.69 -12.96
C VAL A 173 6.60 1.88 -12.38
N SER A 174 6.91 0.72 -12.97
CA SER A 174 8.01 -0.14 -12.54
C SER A 174 9.38 0.54 -12.72
N ASP A 175 9.59 1.16 -13.88
CA ASP A 175 10.85 1.83 -14.21
C ASP A 175 11.05 3.09 -13.36
N LEU A 176 9.97 3.86 -13.14
CA LEU A 176 10.00 5.04 -12.27
C LEU A 176 10.27 4.65 -10.81
N ARG A 177 9.69 3.55 -10.32
CA ARG A 177 10.03 2.99 -8.99
C ARG A 177 11.48 2.54 -8.92
N GLN A 178 12.01 1.90 -9.97
CA GLN A 178 13.42 1.51 -10.01
C GLN A 178 14.35 2.73 -9.95
N GLN A 179 14.03 3.80 -10.68
CA GLN A 179 14.77 5.06 -10.60
C GLN A 179 14.71 5.67 -9.19
N ALA A 180 13.52 5.71 -8.58
CA ALA A 180 13.34 6.19 -7.22
C ALA A 180 14.16 5.36 -6.21
N ARG A 181 14.22 4.03 -6.35
CA ARG A 181 15.07 3.16 -5.53
C ARG A 181 16.54 3.54 -5.60
N ILE A 182 17.06 3.75 -6.81
CA ILE A 182 18.48 4.11 -7.00
C ILE A 182 18.78 5.46 -6.34
N LEU A 183 17.90 6.44 -6.51
CA LEU A 183 18.01 7.74 -5.85
C LEU A 183 17.96 7.61 -4.32
N ALA A 184 17.05 6.79 -3.78
CA ALA A 184 16.92 6.56 -2.34
C ALA A 184 18.17 5.92 -1.73
N VAL A 185 18.78 4.94 -2.42
CA VAL A 185 20.04 4.34 -1.99
C VAL A 185 21.19 5.35 -2.05
N ALA A 186 21.23 6.20 -3.07
CA ALA A 186 22.24 7.26 -3.17
C ALA A 186 22.10 8.27 -2.03
N ASP A 187 20.88 8.73 -1.74
CA ASP A 187 20.58 9.62 -0.62
C ASP A 187 21.00 8.99 0.73
N ALA A 188 20.62 7.73 0.97
CA ALA A 188 20.98 7.01 2.19
C ALA A 188 22.50 6.90 2.38
N LYS A 189 23.25 6.63 1.29
CA LYS A 189 24.71 6.56 1.32
C LYS A 189 25.36 7.92 1.59
N ALA A 190 24.88 8.97 0.95
CA ALA A 190 25.39 10.33 1.18
C ALA A 190 25.15 10.76 2.64
N LYS A 191 23.93 10.56 3.13
CA LYS A 191 23.54 10.86 4.52
C LYS A 191 24.35 10.04 5.53
N ALA A 192 24.60 8.76 5.26
CA ALA A 192 25.43 7.92 6.12
C ALA A 192 26.86 8.44 6.20
N ALA A 193 27.44 8.84 5.07
CA ALA A 193 28.78 9.42 5.02
C ALA A 193 28.88 10.71 5.84
N GLU A 194 27.93 11.64 5.66
CA GLU A 194 27.88 12.92 6.40
C GLU A 194 27.72 12.70 7.90
N LEU A 195 26.73 11.90 8.31
CA LEU A 195 26.46 11.66 9.73
C LEU A 195 27.63 10.96 10.42
N SER A 196 28.29 10.02 9.75
CA SER A 196 29.46 9.32 10.30
C SER A 196 30.62 10.26 10.64
N GLN A 197 30.82 11.32 9.86
CA GLN A 197 31.84 12.34 10.11
C GLN A 197 31.48 13.18 11.34
N VAL A 198 30.22 13.56 11.50
CA VAL A 198 29.74 14.39 12.61
C VAL A 198 29.73 13.61 13.93
N THR A 199 29.33 12.33 13.91
CA THR A 199 29.25 11.51 15.12
C THR A 199 30.57 10.84 15.50
N GLY A 200 31.59 10.89 14.63
CA GLY A 200 32.83 10.15 14.81
C GLY A 200 32.68 8.63 14.67
N THR A 201 31.55 8.14 14.16
CA THR A 201 31.28 6.72 13.96
C THR A 201 32.01 6.22 12.71
N ARG A 202 32.73 5.09 12.80
CA ARG A 202 33.26 4.43 11.60
C ARG A 202 32.24 3.45 11.04
N LEU A 203 31.76 3.72 9.84
CA LEU A 203 30.88 2.81 9.10
C LEU A 203 31.69 1.67 8.45
N GLY A 204 31.17 0.45 8.58
CA GLY A 204 31.62 -0.77 7.95
C GLY A 204 30.85 -1.09 6.67
N LYS A 205 30.72 -2.38 6.35
CA LYS A 205 29.96 -2.83 5.17
C LYS A 205 28.46 -2.70 5.42
N ILE A 206 27.69 -2.58 4.34
CA ILE A 206 26.23 -2.77 4.39
C ILE A 206 25.96 -4.25 4.66
N VAL A 207 25.21 -4.55 5.72
CA VAL A 207 24.86 -5.91 6.16
C VAL A 207 23.39 -6.26 5.90
N GLY A 208 22.57 -5.26 5.58
CA GLY A 208 21.18 -5.44 5.22
C GLY A 208 20.58 -4.17 4.63
N TRP A 209 19.43 -4.33 4.00
CA TRP A 209 18.63 -3.21 3.51
C TRP A 209 17.15 -3.59 3.55
N TYR A 210 16.29 -2.58 3.59
CA TYR A 210 14.85 -2.74 3.43
C TYR A 210 14.29 -1.64 2.55
N GLU A 211 13.17 -1.93 1.90
CA GLU A 211 12.43 -1.01 1.05
C GLU A 211 11.07 -0.73 1.69
N ASN A 212 10.77 0.55 1.89
CA ASN A 212 9.44 1.02 2.20
C ASN A 212 8.92 1.77 0.97
N VAL A 213 7.92 1.19 0.31
CA VAL A 213 7.17 1.91 -0.72
C VAL A 213 6.18 2.80 0.01
N LEU A 214 6.55 4.07 0.19
CA LEU A 214 5.60 5.09 0.59
C LEU A 214 4.64 5.24 -0.59
N GLY A 215 3.37 4.83 -0.42
CA GLY A 215 2.38 4.97 -1.48
C GLY A 215 2.42 6.38 -2.07
N SER A 216 2.30 6.51 -3.39
CA SER A 216 2.18 7.83 -4.01
C SER A 216 1.06 8.58 -3.28
N PRO A 217 1.31 9.78 -2.75
CA PRO A 217 0.28 10.52 -2.04
C PRO A 217 -0.92 10.63 -2.98
N GLU A 218 -2.04 10.00 -2.62
CA GLU A 218 -3.26 10.13 -3.39
C GLU A 218 -3.51 11.64 -3.57
N PRO A 219 -3.78 12.11 -4.80
CA PRO A 219 -4.09 13.50 -5.04
C PRO A 219 -5.25 13.89 -4.12
N ARG A 220 -4.94 14.62 -3.05
CA ARG A 220 -5.99 15.12 -2.17
C ARG A 220 -6.78 16.09 -3.02
N PRO A 221 -8.09 15.88 -3.23
CA PRO A 221 -8.90 16.85 -3.93
C PRO A 221 -8.74 18.17 -3.18
N VAL A 222 -8.13 19.14 -3.85
CA VAL A 222 -8.11 20.51 -3.39
C VAL A 222 -9.55 20.97 -3.57
N PHE A 223 -10.38 20.81 -2.54
CA PHE A 223 -11.62 21.54 -2.45
C PHE A 223 -11.21 23.01 -2.36
N SER A 224 -11.10 23.67 -3.51
CA SER A 224 -11.17 25.12 -3.55
C SER A 224 -12.45 25.46 -2.82
N SER A 225 -12.32 26.20 -1.72
CA SER A 225 -13.44 26.79 -0.99
C SER A 225 -14.20 27.73 -1.93
N LEU A 226 -15.04 27.17 -2.79
CA LEU A 226 -15.93 27.90 -3.69
C LEU A 226 -17.26 28.01 -2.96
N GLY A 227 -17.50 29.23 -2.51
CA GLY A 227 -18.74 29.65 -1.90
C GLY A 227 -19.94 29.36 -2.80
N TYR A 228 -21.08 29.21 -2.14
CA TYR A 228 -22.41 29.19 -2.73
C TYR A 228 -22.59 30.38 -3.69
N GLY A 229 -22.79 30.10 -4.98
CA GLY A 229 -23.16 31.11 -5.98
C GLY A 229 -23.20 30.53 -7.38
N GLY A 230 -24.39 30.44 -7.97
CA GLY A 230 -24.66 29.73 -9.22
C GLY A 230 -23.94 30.27 -10.45
N ASP A 231 -23.56 29.35 -11.34
CA ASP A 231 -24.07 29.26 -12.72
C ASP A 231 -23.47 27.99 -13.34
N ALA A 232 -24.35 27.06 -13.73
CA ALA A 232 -23.98 25.82 -14.38
C ALA A 232 -23.51 26.09 -15.82
N LYS A 233 -22.24 26.48 -15.95
CA LYS A 233 -21.49 26.27 -17.20
C LYS A 233 -20.93 24.85 -17.16
N GLU A 234 -21.12 24.10 -18.25
CA GLU A 234 -20.66 22.72 -18.45
C GLU A 234 -19.33 22.46 -17.73
N SER A 235 -19.39 21.63 -16.69
CA SER A 235 -18.21 21.12 -16.02
C SER A 235 -17.58 20.08 -16.93
N SER A 236 -16.75 20.52 -17.88
CA SER A 236 -15.72 19.65 -18.45
C SER A 236 -14.91 19.14 -17.27
N ALA A 237 -14.86 17.83 -17.07
CA ALA A 237 -14.04 17.22 -16.03
C ALA A 237 -12.62 17.79 -16.14
N ASN A 238 -12.24 18.66 -15.19
CA ASN A 238 -10.93 19.28 -15.19
C ASN A 238 -9.95 18.22 -14.68
N VAL A 239 -9.42 17.43 -15.62
CA VAL A 239 -8.37 16.46 -15.37
C VAL A 239 -7.17 17.22 -14.78
N PRO A 240 -6.72 16.91 -13.56
CA PRO A 240 -5.53 17.55 -12.99
C PRO A 240 -4.33 17.27 -13.90
N THR A 241 -3.87 18.28 -14.62
CA THR A 241 -2.63 18.26 -15.42
C THR A 241 -1.37 18.32 -14.53
N GLY A 242 -1.48 17.89 -13.28
CA GLY A 242 -0.43 18.00 -12.26
C GLY A 242 0.59 16.89 -12.42
N THR A 243 1.87 17.25 -12.30
CA THR A 243 2.95 16.27 -12.15
C THR A 243 2.74 15.47 -10.87
N GLN A 244 2.86 14.15 -10.94
CA GLN A 244 2.80 13.26 -9.79
C GLN A 244 4.21 12.81 -9.40
N GLU A 245 4.36 12.31 -8.17
CA GLU A 245 5.64 11.81 -7.67
C GLU A 245 5.51 10.35 -7.22
N ILE A 246 6.52 9.55 -7.58
CA ILE A 246 6.81 8.28 -6.92
C ILE A 246 7.87 8.54 -5.86
N VAL A 247 7.58 8.15 -4.63
CA VAL A 247 8.50 8.26 -3.50
C VAL A 247 8.83 6.86 -3.01
N VAL A 248 10.12 6.55 -2.94
CA VAL A 248 10.61 5.30 -2.35
C VAL A 248 11.56 5.64 -1.21
N GLU A 249 11.42 4.94 -0.09
CA GLU A 249 12.34 5.02 1.03
C GLU A 249 13.14 3.73 1.14
N MET A 250 14.46 3.86 1.23
CA MET A 250 15.39 2.74 1.39
C MET A 250 16.15 2.90 2.69
N GLY A 251 16.09 1.89 3.55
CA GLY A 251 16.92 1.78 4.74
C GLY A 251 18.16 0.95 4.47
N LEU A 252 19.33 1.45 4.83
CA LEU A 252 20.61 0.73 4.72
C LEU A 252 21.17 0.48 6.12
N ASN A 253 21.46 -0.79 6.44
CA ASN A 253 22.04 -1.20 7.71
C ASN A 253 23.54 -1.36 7.53
N TYR A 254 24.33 -0.52 8.20
CA TYR A 254 25.78 -0.58 8.22
C TYR A 254 26.27 -1.26 9.49
N GLU A 255 27.30 -2.07 9.38
CA GLU A 255 28.11 -2.46 10.55
C GLU A 255 28.85 -1.22 11.11
N VAL A 256 29.02 -1.12 12.42
CA VAL A 256 29.82 -0.08 13.08
C VAL A 256 31.15 -0.67 13.57
N LYS A 257 32.25 0.03 13.32
CA LYS A 257 33.63 -0.35 13.69
C LYS A 257 34.17 0.45 14.86
#